data_AF-A0A7K1S854-F1
#
_entry.id   AF-A0A7K1S854-F1
#
_cell.length_a   1.000
_cell.length_b   1.000
_cell.length_c   1.000
_cell.angle_alpha   90.00
_cell.angle_beta   90.00
_cell.angle_gamma   90.00
#
_symmetry.space_group_name_H-M   'P 1'
#
loop_
_entity.id
_entity.type
_entity.pdbx_description
1 polymer ?
#
loop_
_entity_poly.entity_id
_entity_poly.type
_entity_poly.pdbx_seq_one_letter_code
_entity_poly.pdbx_strand_id
1 'polypeptide(L)'
;MTPNSPVTSRPALPVTTSATTPRKTDTRKPNAPIEALHINRRLDLVLDTIATHNRLIRYAPGYRIQVYVGNQRQEADAAKLLISQNFPELSPYLSYNQPTYRLKVGDFMRRLDAERYYTSIRRLMASAQLQPDKVDIRRSLLIK
;
A
#
# COMPACT_ATOMS: atom_id res chain seq x y z
N MET A 1 -41.13 -57.00 38.74
CA MET A 1 -39.78 -57.36 39.23
C MET A 1 -38.77 -56.54 38.45
N THR A 2 -37.83 -55.97 39.20
CA THR A 2 -36.58 -55.29 38.83
C THR A 2 -36.62 -54.03 37.95
N PRO A 3 -36.09 -52.90 38.47
CA PRO A 3 -35.85 -51.64 37.77
C PRO A 3 -34.50 -51.67 37.04
N ASN A 4 -34.24 -50.74 36.11
CA ASN A 4 -32.88 -50.24 35.95
C ASN A 4 -32.79 -48.86 35.30
N SER A 5 -32.61 -47.89 36.20
CA SER A 5 -31.64 -46.78 36.22
C SER A 5 -31.40 -45.84 35.03
N PRO A 6 -31.15 -44.54 35.31
CA PRO A 6 -31.22 -43.45 34.34
C PRO A 6 -29.86 -42.83 33.98
N VAL A 7 -29.89 -42.02 32.90
CA VAL A 7 -29.07 -40.82 32.64
C VAL A 7 -27.56 -41.01 32.46
N THR A 8 -27.16 -41.00 31.18
CA THR A 8 -25.78 -40.76 30.72
C THR A 8 -25.36 -39.31 30.99
N SER A 9 -24.22 -39.20 31.66
CA SER A 9 -23.47 -38.02 32.06
C SER A 9 -22.98 -37.15 30.88
N ARG A 10 -23.23 -35.84 30.96
CA ARG A 10 -22.54 -34.77 30.23
C ARG A 10 -21.29 -34.36 31.04
N PRO A 11 -20.05 -34.47 30.52
CA PRO A 11 -18.90 -33.85 31.17
C PRO A 11 -18.83 -32.36 30.83
N ALA A 12 -18.78 -31.55 31.88
CA ALA A 12 -18.55 -30.12 31.86
C ALA A 12 -17.06 -29.80 31.62
N LEU A 13 -16.83 -28.67 30.96
CA LEU A 13 -15.52 -28.04 30.73
C LEU A 13 -14.80 -27.75 32.07
N PRO A 14 -13.48 -27.97 32.19
CA PRO A 14 -12.69 -27.33 33.22
C PRO A 14 -12.10 -26.01 32.73
N VAL A 15 -12.51 -24.96 33.43
CA VAL A 15 -11.93 -23.61 33.46
C VAL A 15 -10.53 -23.61 34.09
N THR A 16 -9.69 -22.71 33.58
CA THR A 16 -8.40 -22.28 34.09
C THR A 16 -8.48 -21.65 35.48
N THR A 17 -7.56 -22.01 36.40
CA THR A 17 -6.95 -21.06 37.36
C THR A 17 -5.61 -21.58 37.88
N SER A 18 -4.56 -20.80 37.58
CA SER A 18 -3.36 -20.46 38.36
C SER A 18 -3.05 -21.20 39.67
N ALA A 19 -1.80 -21.69 39.83
CA ALA A 19 -0.88 -21.25 40.90
C ALA A 19 0.50 -21.95 40.85
N THR A 20 1.55 -21.13 41.04
CA THR A 20 2.83 -21.43 41.71
C THR A 20 3.97 -22.12 40.96
N THR A 21 4.92 -21.30 40.50
CA THR A 21 6.34 -21.62 40.31
C THR A 21 7.04 -21.76 41.68
N PRO A 22 8.03 -22.67 41.84
CA PRO A 22 9.32 -22.17 42.28
C PRO A 22 10.49 -22.65 41.39
N ARG A 23 11.34 -21.67 41.14
CA ARG A 23 12.60 -21.63 40.38
C ARG A 23 13.59 -22.70 40.86
N LYS A 24 14.10 -23.51 39.92
CA LYS A 24 15.42 -24.15 40.02
C LYS A 24 16.33 -23.55 38.96
N THR A 25 17.37 -22.85 39.41
CA THR A 25 18.51 -22.43 38.61
C THR A 25 19.37 -23.66 38.31
N ASP A 26 19.58 -23.97 37.03
CA ASP A 26 20.70 -24.80 36.60
C ASP A 26 21.40 -24.15 35.41
N THR A 27 22.69 -23.93 35.59
CA THR A 27 23.60 -23.24 34.69
C THR A 27 24.19 -24.27 33.76
N ARG A 28 23.76 -24.33 32.49
CA ARG A 28 24.47 -25.08 31.43
C ARG A 28 24.22 -24.43 30.06
N LYS A 29 25.13 -23.55 29.62
CA LYS A 29 25.46 -23.42 28.19
C LYS A 29 26.57 -24.42 27.90
N PRO A 30 26.38 -25.31 26.93
CA PRO A 30 27.31 -25.30 25.81
C PRO A 30 26.62 -25.50 24.45
N ASN A 31 26.95 -24.63 23.51
CA ASN A 31 27.17 -24.85 22.07
C ASN A 31 26.40 -25.99 21.36
N ALA A 32 25.35 -25.63 20.61
CA ALA A 32 25.12 -25.97 19.19
C ALA A 32 23.69 -25.51 18.75
N PRO A 33 23.42 -25.26 17.45
CA PRO A 33 24.35 -25.09 16.33
C PRO A 33 24.12 -23.78 15.58
N ILE A 34 25.21 -23.33 14.95
CA ILE A 34 25.30 -22.21 14.01
C ILE A 34 24.35 -22.40 12.80
N GLU A 35 23.73 -23.58 12.65
CA GLU A 35 22.70 -23.92 11.66
C GLU A 35 21.43 -23.08 11.77
N ALA A 36 20.90 -22.84 12.98
CA ALA A 36 19.73 -21.98 13.15
C ALA A 36 20.02 -20.55 12.63
N LEU A 37 21.25 -20.07 12.83
CA LEU A 37 21.70 -18.76 12.35
C LEU A 37 21.90 -18.74 10.82
N HIS A 38 22.34 -19.85 10.21
CA HIS A 38 22.45 -19.99 8.75
C HIS A 38 21.09 -20.06 8.05
N ILE A 39 20.10 -20.72 8.65
CA ILE A 39 18.73 -20.81 8.13
C ILE A 39 18.10 -19.42 8.15
N ASN A 40 18.26 -18.67 9.25
CA ASN A 40 17.84 -17.28 9.35
C ASN A 40 18.54 -16.40 8.31
N ARG A 41 19.86 -16.54 8.10
CA ARG A 41 20.60 -15.75 7.11
C ARG A 41 20.14 -16.02 5.66
N ARG A 42 19.79 -17.27 5.32
CA ARG A 42 19.22 -17.58 3.99
C ARG A 42 17.82 -17.01 3.81
N LEU A 43 17.01 -17.03 4.87
CA LEU A 43 15.70 -16.39 4.87
C LEU A 43 15.83 -14.86 4.72
N ASP A 44 16.77 -14.24 5.44
CA ASP A 44 17.04 -12.79 5.34
C ASP A 44 17.47 -12.38 3.92
N LEU A 45 18.33 -13.16 3.27
CA LEU A 45 18.74 -12.90 1.88
C LEU A 45 17.59 -13.06 0.89
N VAL A 46 16.72 -14.06 1.07
CA VAL A 46 15.52 -14.23 0.23
C VAL A 46 14.55 -13.09 0.46
N LEU A 47 14.33 -12.68 1.71
CA LEU A 47 13.48 -11.53 2.05
C LEU A 47 14.02 -10.23 1.47
N ASP A 48 15.34 -9.99 1.54
CA ASP A 48 15.98 -8.83 0.93
C ASP A 48 15.89 -8.87 -0.62
N THR A 49 16.05 -10.06 -1.22
CA THR A 49 15.90 -10.25 -2.67
C THR A 49 14.46 -10.00 -3.14
N ILE A 50 13.46 -10.45 -2.36
CA ILE A 50 12.04 -10.20 -2.63
C ILE A 50 11.71 -8.72 -2.40
N ALA A 51 12.26 -8.09 -1.35
CA ALA A 51 12.05 -6.68 -1.07
C ALA A 51 12.71 -5.78 -2.14
N THR A 52 13.88 -6.16 -2.65
CA THR A 52 14.56 -5.48 -3.76
C THR A 52 13.81 -5.69 -5.08
N HIS A 53 13.31 -6.89 -5.38
CA HIS A 53 12.45 -7.13 -6.55
C HIS A 53 11.12 -6.37 -6.47
N ASN A 54 10.47 -6.33 -5.31
CA ASN A 54 9.27 -5.51 -5.08
C ASN A 54 9.57 -4.00 -5.15
N ARG A 55 10.83 -3.58 -4.91
CA ARG A 55 11.28 -2.20 -5.20
C ARG A 55 11.49 -1.93 -6.68
N LEU A 56 11.65 -2.93 -7.53
CA LEU A 56 11.83 -2.76 -8.98
C LEU A 56 10.49 -2.54 -9.70
N ILE A 57 9.40 -3.11 -9.18
CA ILE A 57 8.02 -2.84 -9.65
C ILE A 57 7.58 -1.48 -9.10
N ARG A 58 8.15 -0.40 -9.64
CA ARG A 58 7.78 0.98 -9.26
C ARG A 58 6.60 1.48 -10.07
N TYR A 59 6.58 1.09 -11.34
CA TYR A 59 5.63 1.58 -12.32
C TYR A 59 4.69 0.47 -12.76
N ALA A 60 3.40 0.71 -12.63
CA ALA A 60 2.34 -0.13 -13.22
C ALA A 60 1.61 0.65 -14.31
N PRO A 61 0.94 -0.05 -15.25
CA PRO A 61 0.00 0.61 -16.14
C PRO A 61 -1.10 1.28 -15.31
N GLY A 62 -1.32 2.57 -15.55
CA GLY A 62 -2.32 3.36 -14.87
C GLY A 62 -2.80 4.51 -15.73
N TYR A 63 -3.37 5.51 -15.08
CA TYR A 63 -3.96 6.67 -15.70
C TYR A 63 -3.49 7.93 -14.98
N ARG A 64 -3.26 8.99 -15.76
CA ARG A 64 -2.97 10.33 -15.28
C ARG A 64 -3.91 11.31 -15.96
N ILE A 65 -4.27 12.39 -15.27
CA ILE A 65 -5.12 13.42 -15.84
C ILE A 65 -4.22 14.55 -16.31
N GLN A 66 -4.21 14.83 -17.60
CA GLN A 66 -3.57 16.00 -18.16
C GLN A 66 -4.51 17.19 -17.98
N VAL A 67 -4.06 18.24 -17.32
CA VAL A 67 -4.89 19.40 -16.96
C VAL A 67 -4.69 20.56 -17.94
N TYR A 68 -3.45 20.80 -18.34
CA TYR A 68 -3.08 21.92 -19.18
C TYR A 68 -1.99 21.52 -20.18
N VAL A 69 -2.11 22.04 -21.40
CA VAL A 69 -1.09 21.96 -22.45
C VAL A 69 -1.05 23.30 -23.17
N GLY A 70 0.11 23.96 -23.17
CA GLY A 70 0.25 25.25 -23.84
C GLY A 70 1.66 25.82 -23.75
N ASN A 71 1.90 26.96 -24.39
CA ASN A 71 3.23 27.56 -24.48
C ASN A 71 3.51 28.54 -23.32
N GLN A 72 2.46 28.98 -22.63
CA GLN A 72 2.56 29.92 -21.52
C GLN A 72 2.87 29.18 -20.22
N ARG A 73 4.02 29.54 -19.61
CA ARG A 73 4.44 29.01 -18.30
C ARG A 73 3.54 29.51 -17.17
N GLN A 74 3.12 30.77 -17.24
CA GLN A 74 2.29 31.40 -16.20
C GLN A 74 0.96 30.67 -16.00
N GLU A 75 0.28 30.30 -17.09
CA GLU A 75 -0.96 29.52 -17.03
C GLU A 75 -0.74 28.12 -16.45
N ALA A 76 0.39 27.46 -16.80
CA ALA A 76 0.72 26.15 -16.23
C ALA A 76 0.98 26.21 -14.72
N ASP A 77 1.67 27.25 -14.25
CA ASP A 77 1.93 27.47 -12.82
C ASP A 77 0.63 27.82 -12.07
N ALA A 78 -0.25 28.64 -12.66
CA ALA A 78 -1.57 28.94 -12.09
C ALA A 78 -2.44 27.69 -11.97
N ALA A 79 -2.50 26.87 -13.03
CA ALA A 79 -3.22 25.59 -13.03
C ALA A 79 -2.66 24.63 -11.96
N LYS A 80 -1.33 24.55 -11.83
CA LYS A 80 -0.67 23.75 -10.79
C LYS A 80 -1.10 24.21 -9.40
N LEU A 81 -1.13 25.53 -9.16
CA LEU A 81 -1.52 26.10 -7.88
C LEU A 81 -2.97 25.76 -7.55
N LEU A 82 -3.88 25.92 -8.51
CA LEU A 82 -5.30 25.60 -8.36
C LEU A 82 -5.53 24.14 -8.00
N ILE A 83 -4.86 23.20 -8.70
CA ILE A 83 -4.97 21.77 -8.40
C ILE A 83 -4.38 21.46 -7.03
N SER A 84 -3.23 22.03 -6.69
CA SER A 84 -2.59 21.78 -5.38
C SER A 84 -3.46 22.26 -4.22
N GLN A 85 -4.27 23.32 -4.42
CA GLN A 85 -5.21 23.84 -3.43
C GLN A 85 -6.48 22.98 -3.32
N ASN A 86 -7.05 22.56 -4.46
CA ASN A 86 -8.33 21.87 -4.47
C ASN A 86 -8.22 20.35 -4.27
N PHE A 87 -7.06 19.77 -4.60
CA PHE A 87 -6.78 18.33 -4.55
C PHE A 87 -5.37 18.08 -4.00
N PRO A 88 -5.13 18.30 -2.69
CA PRO A 88 -3.83 18.06 -2.06
C PRO A 88 -3.39 16.59 -2.12
N GLU A 89 -4.33 15.65 -2.30
CA GLU A 89 -4.06 14.23 -2.50
C GLU A 89 -3.46 13.90 -3.88
N LEU A 90 -3.66 14.78 -4.88
CA LEU A 90 -3.16 14.58 -6.23
C LEU A 90 -1.80 15.28 -6.40
N SER A 91 -0.76 14.51 -6.73
CA SER A 91 0.55 15.08 -7.03
C SER A 91 0.56 15.76 -8.42
N PRO A 92 0.86 17.06 -8.53
CA PRO A 92 1.00 17.74 -9.81
C PRO A 92 2.39 17.51 -10.42
N TYR A 93 2.41 17.11 -11.68
CA TYR A 93 3.59 16.88 -12.51
C TYR A 93 3.63 17.88 -13.67
N LEU A 94 4.50 18.87 -13.57
CA LEU A 94 4.78 19.79 -14.66
C LEU A 94 5.95 19.24 -15.49
N SER A 95 5.70 18.97 -16.76
CA SER A 95 6.73 18.59 -17.73
C SER A 95 6.86 19.69 -18.77
N TYR A 96 8.09 20.08 -19.09
CA TYR A 96 8.37 21.02 -20.16
C TYR A 96 9.01 20.27 -21.34
N ASN A 97 8.36 20.34 -22.50
CA ASN A 97 8.85 19.77 -23.74
C ASN A 97 8.73 20.84 -24.82
N GLN A 98 9.84 21.50 -25.16
CA GLN A 98 9.85 22.67 -26.03
C GLN A 98 9.04 22.45 -27.30
N PRO A 99 8.11 23.36 -27.66
CA PRO A 99 7.81 24.67 -27.04
C PRO A 99 6.71 24.65 -25.96
N THR A 100 6.25 23.49 -25.53
CA THR A 100 4.99 23.30 -24.80
C THR A 100 5.20 22.83 -23.35
N TYR A 101 4.43 23.41 -22.43
CA TYR A 101 4.26 22.95 -21.06
C TYR A 101 3.11 21.97 -20.97
N ARG A 102 3.30 20.85 -20.29
CA ARG A 102 2.27 19.86 -19.99
C ARG A 102 2.15 19.69 -18.49
N LEU A 103 0.97 19.93 -17.96
CA LEU A 103 0.65 19.67 -16.55
C LEU A 103 -0.18 18.38 -16.48
N LYS A 104 0.38 17.36 -15.85
CA LYS A 104 -0.30 16.11 -15.51
C LYS A 104 -0.54 16.07 -14.01
N VAL A 105 -1.60 15.41 -13.56
CA VAL A 105 -1.93 15.31 -12.14
C VAL A 105 -2.45 13.92 -11.82
N GLY A 106 -2.11 13.48 -10.61
CA GLY A 106 -2.59 12.22 -10.08
C GLY A 106 -1.91 11.01 -10.71
N ASP A 107 -1.97 9.92 -9.94
CA ASP A 107 -1.36 8.64 -10.25
C ASP A 107 -2.45 7.60 -9.98
N PHE A 108 -3.26 7.25 -10.97
CA PHE A 108 -4.42 6.36 -10.78
C PHE A 108 -4.14 4.95 -11.29
N MET A 109 -4.35 3.92 -10.47
CA MET A 109 -4.29 2.53 -10.94
C MET A 109 -5.61 2.08 -11.58
N ARG A 110 -6.73 2.50 -10.99
CA ARG A 110 -8.06 2.12 -11.47
C ARG A 110 -8.63 3.23 -12.33
N ARG A 111 -9.19 2.84 -13.47
CA ARG A 111 -9.88 3.78 -14.36
C ARG A 111 -11.05 4.47 -13.67
N LEU A 112 -11.83 3.76 -12.85
CA LEU A 112 -12.99 4.32 -12.15
C LEU A 112 -12.60 5.51 -11.26
N ASP A 113 -11.49 5.40 -10.53
CA ASP A 113 -10.99 6.49 -9.68
C ASP A 113 -10.54 7.67 -10.53
N ALA A 114 -9.79 7.39 -11.60
CA ALA A 114 -9.35 8.41 -12.53
C ALA A 114 -10.53 9.19 -13.16
N GLU A 115 -11.61 8.50 -13.55
CA GLU A 115 -12.82 9.13 -14.12
C GLU A 115 -13.55 10.02 -13.11
N ARG A 116 -13.60 9.63 -11.82
CA ARG A 116 -14.19 10.44 -10.74
C ARG A 116 -13.44 11.75 -10.53
N TYR A 117 -12.12 11.70 -10.45
CA TYR A 117 -11.31 12.92 -10.35
C TYR A 117 -11.33 13.72 -11.65
N TYR A 118 -11.34 13.05 -12.81
CA TYR A 118 -11.41 13.68 -14.12
C TYR A 118 -12.66 14.53 -14.28
N THR A 119 -13.84 14.01 -13.91
CA THR A 119 -15.09 14.79 -13.98
C THR A 119 -15.05 16.02 -13.06
N SER A 120 -14.44 15.92 -11.88
CA SER A 120 -14.28 17.03 -10.95
C SER A 120 -13.31 18.10 -11.49
N ILE A 121 -12.16 17.67 -12.00
CA ILE A 121 -11.16 18.57 -12.60
C ILE A 121 -11.71 19.21 -13.88
N ARG A 122 -12.46 18.46 -14.70
CA ARG A 122 -13.05 18.97 -15.94
C ARG A 122 -14.05 20.10 -15.71
N ARG A 123 -14.75 20.10 -14.57
CA ARG A 123 -15.64 21.21 -14.16
C ARG A 123 -14.87 22.49 -13.84
N LEU A 124 -13.67 22.37 -13.28
CA LEU A 124 -12.77 23.49 -13.01
C LEU A 124 -12.02 23.94 -14.29
N MET A 125 -11.59 22.98 -15.09
CA MET A 125 -10.72 23.18 -16.25
C MET A 125 -11.18 22.34 -17.44
N ALA A 126 -11.80 22.99 -18.42
CA ALA A 126 -12.33 22.31 -19.61
C ALA A 126 -11.22 21.67 -20.49
N SER A 127 -9.97 22.10 -20.34
CA SER A 127 -8.80 21.57 -21.04
C SER A 127 -8.32 20.21 -20.54
N ALA A 128 -8.91 19.68 -19.46
CA ALA A 128 -8.48 18.42 -18.87
C ALA A 128 -8.77 17.22 -19.78
N GLN A 129 -7.84 16.26 -19.83
CA GLN A 129 -7.89 15.02 -20.61
C GLN A 129 -7.38 13.83 -19.77
N LEU A 130 -8.04 12.67 -19.89
CA LEU A 130 -7.59 11.45 -19.25
C LEU A 130 -6.57 10.73 -20.15
N GLN A 131 -5.37 10.45 -19.64
CA GLN A 131 -4.29 9.81 -20.39
C GLN A 131 -3.84 8.51 -19.73
N PRO A 132 -3.76 7.37 -20.45
CA PRO A 132 -3.10 6.18 -19.94
C PRO A 132 -1.58 6.41 -19.87
N ASP A 133 -0.98 6.15 -18.72
CA ASP A 133 0.46 6.34 -18.49
C ASP A 133 0.98 5.31 -17.48
N LYS A 134 2.31 5.17 -17.39
CA LYS A 134 2.94 4.37 -16.35
C LYS A 134 2.97 5.18 -15.06
N VAL A 135 2.32 4.65 -14.03
CA VAL A 135 2.05 5.32 -12.77
C VAL A 135 2.79 4.64 -11.63
N ASP A 136 3.28 5.43 -10.67
CA ASP A 136 3.94 4.91 -9.48
C ASP A 136 2.94 4.20 -8.55
N ILE A 137 3.14 2.89 -8.32
CA ILE A 137 2.24 2.08 -7.49
C ILE A 137 2.19 2.59 -6.05
N ARG A 138 3.33 3.09 -5.53
CA ARG A 138 3.39 3.63 -4.16
C ARG A 138 2.53 4.88 -3.97
N ARG A 139 2.46 5.75 -4.98
CA ARG A 139 1.67 6.99 -4.91
C ARG A 139 0.19 6.72 -5.14
N SER A 140 -0.12 5.83 -6.07
CA SER A 140 -1.50 5.47 -6.38
C SER A 140 -2.23 4.73 -5.26
N LEU A 141 -1.53 4.01 -4.38
CA LEU A 141 -2.13 3.31 -3.24
C LEU A 141 -2.64 4.25 -2.13
N LEU A 142 -2.19 5.51 -2.13
CA LEU A 142 -2.57 6.52 -1.13
C LEU A 142 -3.87 7.25 -1.48
N ILE A 143 -4.39 7.04 -2.69
CA ILE A 143 -5.61 7.67 -3.18
C ILE A 143 -6.78 6.75 -2.82
N LYS A 144 -7.75 7.26 -2.05
CA LYS A 144 -8.85 6.48 -1.47
C LYS A 144 -10.21 6.93 -2.01
#